data_AF-A0A6H5J5I3-F1
#
_entry.id   AF-A0A6H5J5I3-F1
#
_cell.length_a   1.000
_cell.length_b   1.000
_cell.length_c   1.000
_cell.angle_alpha   90.00
_cell.angle_beta   90.00
_cell.angle_gamma   90.00
#
_symmetry.space_group_name_H-M   'P 1'
#
loop_
_entity.id
_entity.type
_entity.pdbx_description
1 polymer ?
#
loop_
_entity_poly.entity_id
_entity_poly.type
_entity_poly.pdbx_seq_one_letter_code
_entity_poly.pdbx_strand_id
1 'polypeptide(L)'
;MADVRARFCFASVALDSKTTGVKVLTIQLEDDETIYQFPESLATKESHTKLFDLTIVKNVVKGLKTRGKFRKVWISLSGDLRKNYLDEE
;
A
#
# COMPACT_ATOMS: atom_id res chain seq x y z
N MET A 1 -16.35 12.73 10.23
CA MET A 1 -14.97 12.86 9.72
C MET A 1 -14.93 12.11 8.41
N ALA A 2 -14.56 12.77 7.31
CA ALA A 2 -14.64 12.18 5.97
C ALA A 2 -13.66 11.01 5.84
N ASP A 3 -14.15 9.85 5.41
CA ASP A 3 -13.31 8.72 5.02
C ASP A 3 -12.58 9.08 3.73
N VAL A 4 -11.29 9.38 3.81
CA VAL A 4 -10.48 9.66 2.62
C VAL A 4 -10.11 8.34 1.97
N ARG A 5 -10.33 8.20 0.66
CA ARG A 5 -9.86 7.04 -0.08
C ARG A 5 -8.51 7.32 -0.73
N ALA A 6 -7.65 6.32 -0.73
CA ALA A 6 -6.37 6.37 -1.39
C ALA A 6 -6.11 5.09 -2.17
N ARG A 7 -5.57 5.23 -3.37
CA ARG A 7 -5.16 4.16 -4.25
C ARG A 7 -3.71 3.80 -3.98
N PHE A 8 -3.51 2.59 -3.44
CA PHE A 8 -2.19 2.04 -3.19
C PHE A 8 -1.78 1.07 -4.30
N CYS A 9 -0.54 1.20 -4.77
CA CYS A 9 0.06 0.28 -5.73
C CYS A 9 0.94 -0.74 -5.01
N PHE A 10 0.53 -2.00 -5.00
CA PHE A 10 1.30 -3.10 -4.45
C PHE A 10 2.00 -3.87 -5.56
N ALA A 11 3.29 -4.14 -5.42
CA ALA A 11 4.04 -4.95 -6.37
C ALA A 11 4.70 -6.13 -5.67
N SER A 12 4.65 -7.30 -6.32
CA SER A 12 5.38 -8.48 -5.88
C SER A 12 6.82 -8.40 -6.38
N VAL A 13 7.75 -8.36 -5.43
CA VAL A 13 9.19 -8.29 -5.70
C VAL A 13 9.85 -9.56 -5.22
N ALA A 14 10.88 -10.02 -5.92
CA ALA A 14 11.73 -11.06 -5.39
C ALA A 14 12.55 -10.46 -4.24
N LEU A 15 12.36 -10.97 -3.03
CA LEU A 15 13.23 -10.64 -1.89
C LEU A 15 14.51 -11.47 -1.98
N ASP A 16 14.36 -12.74 -2.35
CA ASP A 16 15.44 -13.71 -2.50
C ASP A 16 15.17 -14.63 -3.69
N SER A 17 16.13 -15.50 -4.05
CA SER A 17 15.93 -16.52 -5.08
C SER A 17 14.68 -17.39 -4.85
N LYS A 18 14.27 -17.59 -3.59
CA LYS A 18 13.12 -18.43 -3.20
C LYS A 18 11.91 -17.65 -2.63
N THR A 19 12.11 -16.42 -2.16
CA THR A 19 11.08 -15.66 -1.45
C THR A 19 10.53 -14.53 -2.33
N THR A 20 9.21 -14.37 -2.34
CA THR A 20 8.54 -13.23 -2.99
C THR A 20 7.90 -12.38 -1.91
N GLY A 21 8.30 -11.11 -1.84
CA GLY A 21 7.72 -10.10 -0.96
C GLY A 21 6.71 -9.24 -1.71
N VAL A 22 5.94 -8.47 -0.95
CA VAL A 22 5.07 -7.43 -1.51
C VAL A 22 5.56 -6.08 -0.99
N LYS A 23 5.76 -5.14 -1.90
CA LYS A 23 6.12 -3.75 -1.62
C LYS A 23 5.01 -2.80 -2.05
N VAL A 24 4.87 -1.69 -1.33
CA VAL A 24 3.96 -0.59 -1.69
C VAL A 24 4.78 0.45 -2.44
N LEU A 25 4.51 0.63 -3.73
CA LEU A 25 5.29 1.52 -4.58
C LEU A 25 4.79 2.95 -4.52
N THR A 26 3.47 3.13 -4.58
CA THR A 26 2.87 4.46 -4.67
C THR A 26 1.55 4.54 -3.90
N ILE A 27 1.19 5.75 -3.52
CA ILE A 27 -0.11 6.15 -3.01
C ILE A 27 -0.62 7.33 -3.86
N GLN A 28 -1.91 7.31 -4.18
CA GLN A 28 -2.62 8.42 -4.82
C GLN A 28 -3.90 8.66 -4.04
N LEU A 29 -4.23 9.90 -3.71
CA LEU A 29 -5.47 10.19 -2.99
C LEU A 29 -6.65 10.21 -3.97
N GLU A 30 -7.87 10.01 -3.49
CA GLU A 30 -9.07 10.11 -4.33
C GLU A 30 -9.34 11.56 -4.74
N ASP A 31 -9.04 12.49 -3.83
CA ASP A 31 -9.24 13.92 -4.00
C ASP A 31 -8.09 14.62 -4.73
N ASP A 32 -6.98 13.91 -4.97
CA ASP A 32 -5.76 14.48 -5.53
C ASP A 32 -5.18 13.57 -6.63
N GLU A 33 -4.93 14.12 -7.81
CA GLU A 33 -4.37 13.36 -8.94
C GLU A 33 -2.88 13.04 -8.78
N THR A 34 -2.20 13.66 -7.80
CA THR A 34 -0.78 13.46 -7.52
C THR A 34 -0.51 12.05 -7.05
N ILE A 35 0.48 11.43 -7.69
CA ILE A 35 0.97 10.10 -7.31
C ILE A 35 2.23 10.30 -6.48
N TYR A 36 2.15 9.96 -5.21
CA TYR A 36 3.29 9.95 -4.31
C TYR A 36 3.96 8.57 -4.38
N GLN A 37 5.27 8.56 -4.64
CA GLN A 37 6.06 7.34 -4.66
C GLN A 37 6.76 7.14 -3.31
N PHE A 38 6.66 5.94 -2.75
CA PHE A 38 7.40 5.60 -1.55
C PHE A 38 8.86 5.28 -1.90
N PRO A 39 9.83 5.78 -1.13
CA PRO A 39 11.21 5.34 -1.24
C PRO A 39 11.31 3.86 -0.88
N GLU A 40 12.30 3.18 -1.43
CA GLU A 40 12.47 1.72 -1.30
C GLU A 40 12.55 1.22 0.15
N SER A 41 13.05 2.05 1.08
CA SER A 41 13.11 1.76 2.51
C SER A 41 11.73 1.77 3.17
N LEU A 42 10.84 2.68 2.73
CA LEU A 42 9.48 2.82 3.27
C LEU A 42 8.46 1.96 2.50
N ALA A 43 8.79 1.51 1.29
CA ALA A 43 7.95 0.64 0.47
C ALA A 43 7.76 -0.77 1.05
N THR A 44 8.35 -1.08 2.21
CA THR A 44 8.31 -2.41 2.83
C THR A 44 7.02 -2.62 3.63
N LYS A 45 6.62 -3.89 3.79
CA LYS A 45 5.46 -4.26 4.62
C LYS A 45 5.58 -3.73 6.06
N GLU A 46 6.80 -3.64 6.59
CA GLU A 46 7.09 -3.24 7.96
C GLU A 46 6.74 -1.78 8.24
N SER A 47 6.92 -0.90 7.25
CA SER A 47 6.47 0.50 7.34
C SER A 47 4.96 0.66 7.20
N HIS A 48 4.26 -0.36 6.70
CA HIS A 48 2.84 -0.33 6.38
C HIS A 48 2.02 -1.37 7.18
N THR A 49 2.43 -1.72 8.40
CA THR A 49 1.83 -2.82 9.19
C THR A 49 0.32 -2.68 9.35
N LYS A 50 -0.18 -1.48 9.67
CA LYS A 50 -1.62 -1.19 9.78
C LYS A 50 -2.37 -1.36 8.45
N LEU A 51 -1.73 -1.00 7.34
CA LEU A 51 -2.29 -1.18 5.99
C LEU A 51 -2.41 -2.68 5.64
N PHE A 52 -1.36 -3.45 5.95
CA PHE A 52 -1.32 -4.90 5.71
C PHE A 52 -2.23 -5.70 6.63
N ASP A 53 -2.73 -5.10 7.71
CA ASP A 53 -3.74 -5.74 8.56
C ASP A 53 -5.14 -5.73 7.93
N LEU A 54 -5.41 -4.80 7.00
CA LEU A 54 -6.69 -4.71 6.32
C LEU A 54 -6.97 -5.96 5.50
N THR A 55 -8.19 -6.50 5.62
CA THR A 55 -8.65 -7.69 4.88
C THR A 55 -8.49 -7.52 3.37
N ILE A 56 -8.73 -6.32 2.84
CA ILE A 56 -8.55 -6.01 1.43
C ILE A 56 -7.09 -6.18 0.98
N VAL A 57 -6.13 -5.69 1.78
CA VAL A 57 -4.70 -5.82 1.48
C VAL A 57 -4.24 -7.27 1.64
N LYS A 58 -4.71 -7.97 2.68
CA LYS A 58 -4.46 -9.41 2.85
C LYS A 58 -4.90 -10.21 1.61
N ASN A 59 -6.05 -9.89 1.02
CA ASN A 59 -6.51 -10.51 -0.22
C ASN A 59 -5.67 -10.12 -1.45
N VAL A 60 -5.28 -8.85 -1.57
CA VAL A 60 -4.39 -8.39 -2.64
C VAL A 60 -3.03 -9.09 -2.58
N VAL A 61 -2.43 -9.17 -1.39
CA VAL A 61 -1.15 -9.87 -1.14
C VAL A 61 -1.27 -11.36 -1.47
N LYS A 62 -2.38 -12.02 -1.11
CA LYS A 62 -2.65 -13.41 -1.51
C LYS A 62 -2.69 -13.58 -3.04
N GLY A 63 -3.24 -12.61 -3.78
CA GLY A 63 -3.25 -12.60 -5.24
C GLY A 63 -1.91 -12.23 -5.89
N LEU A 64 -1.02 -11.57 -5.14
CA LEU A 64 0.32 -11.15 -5.57
C LEU A 64 1.41 -12.19 -5.27
N LYS A 65 1.04 -13.44 -4.97
CA LYS A 65 2.01 -14.55 -4.78
C LYS A 65 2.85 -14.85 -6.03
N THR A 66 2.36 -14.49 -7.22
CA THR A 66 3.12 -14.60 -8.48
C THR A 66 4.10 -13.44 -8.60
N ARG A 67 5.38 -13.72 -8.86
CA ARG A 67 6.44 -12.71 -9.07
C ARG A 67 6.15 -11.80 -10.26
N GLY A 68 6.56 -10.54 -10.15
CA GLY A 68 6.45 -9.55 -11.24
C GLY A 68 5.03 -9.04 -11.49
N LYS A 69 4.10 -9.27 -10.56
CA LYS A 69 2.75 -8.72 -10.63
C LYS A 69 2.64 -7.47 -9.78
N PHE A 70 1.81 -6.56 -10.20
CA PHE A 70 1.41 -5.41 -9.41
C PHE A 70 -0.10 -5.26 -9.43
N ARG A 71 -0.65 -4.69 -8.37
CA ARG A 71 -2.08 -4.44 -8.23
C ARG A 71 -2.31 -3.12 -7.53
N LYS A 72 -3.15 -2.30 -8.14
CA LYS A 72 -3.63 -1.05 -7.56
C LYS A 72 -4.98 -1.28 -6.90
N VAL A 73 -5.16 -0.79 -5.69
CA VAL A 73 -6.38 -0.98 -4.90
C VAL A 73 -6.73 0.31 -4.15
N TRP A 74 -8.01 0.66 -4.18
CA TRP A 74 -8.56 1.75 -3.38
C TRP A 74 -8.79 1.26 -1.96
N ILE A 75 -8.23 1.99 -1.00
CA ILE A 75 -8.31 1.72 0.43
C ILE A 75 -8.86 2.97 1.10
N SER A 76 -9.90 2.80 1.92
CA SER A 76 -10.39 3.87 2.79
C SER A 76 -9.43 4.05 3.96
N LEU A 77 -8.87 5.25 4.08
CA LEU A 77 -8.04 5.71 5.19
C LEU A 77 -8.95 6.26 6.30
N SER A 78 -9.28 5.42 7.27
CA SER A 78 -10.07 5.84 8.43
C SER A 78 -9.18 6.11 9.65
N GLY A 79 -9.50 7.17 10.41
CA GLY A 79 -8.95 7.49 11.73
C GLY A 79 -7.41 7.42 11.83
N ASP A 80 -6.93 6.42 12.57
CA ASP A 80 -5.50 6.18 12.84
C ASP A 80 -4.66 5.94 11.58
N LEU A 81 -5.24 5.28 10.57
CA LEU A 81 -4.53 5.01 9.31
C LEU A 81 -4.31 6.33 8.56
N ARG A 82 -5.32 7.20 8.54
CA ARG A 82 -5.27 8.51 7.89
C ARG A 82 -4.07 9.34 8.40
N LYS A 83 -3.89 9.41 9.72
CA LYS A 83 -2.78 10.14 10.37
C LYS A 83 -1.38 9.65 10.01
N ASN A 84 -1.25 8.41 9.53
CA ASN A 84 0.04 7.85 9.11
C ASN A 84 0.41 8.20 7.66
N TYR A 85 -0.55 8.68 6.86
CA TYR A 85 -0.35 8.95 5.43
C TYR A 85 -0.70 10.39 5.02
N LEU A 86 -1.53 11.07 5.81
CA LEU A 86 -1.88 12.47 5.64
C LEU A 86 -1.37 13.24 6.86
N ASP A 87 -0.55 14.26 6.62
CA ASP A 87 -0.28 15.28 7.61
C ASP A 87 -1.58 16.08 7.80
N GLU A 88 -2.11 16.07 9.03
CA GLU A 88 -3.17 17.00 9.43
C GLU A 88 -2.47 18.33 9.75
N GLU A 89 -2.39 19.22 8.76
CA GLU A 89 -2.05 20.64 8.99
C GLU A 89 -3.16 21.33 9.79
#